data_AF-A0A8J8AES4-F1
#
_entry.id   AF-A0A8J8AES4-F1
#
_cell.length_a   1.000
_cell.length_b   1.000
_cell.length_c   1.000
_cell.angle_alpha   90.00
_cell.angle_beta   90.00
_cell.angle_gamma   90.00
#
_symmetry.space_group_name_H-M   'P 1'
#
loop_
_entity.id
_entity.type
_entity.pdbx_description
1 polymer ?
#
loop_
_entity_poly.entity_id
_entity_poly.type
_entity_poly.pdbx_seq_one_letter_code
_entity_poly.pdbx_strand_id
1 'polypeptide(L)' 'TVVTNARHFEALQKLFASLEDVWNALQQNISGDLLALDIRQCLHYLGLITGEVTNEDQLDFIFSKFCIGK' A
#
# COMPACT_ATOMS: atom_id res chain seq x y z
N THR A 1 -7.62 -12.25 13.72
CA THR A 1 -7.71 -10.80 13.97
C THR A 1 -8.69 -10.21 12.96
N VAL A 2 -9.84 -9.72 13.42
CA VAL A 2 -10.87 -9.13 12.54
C VAL A 2 -10.44 -7.70 12.21
N VAL A 3 -10.40 -7.36 10.93
CA VAL A 3 -10.06 -6.02 10.45
C VAL A 3 -11.28 -5.12 10.64
N THR A 4 -11.25 -4.26 11.65
CA THR A 4 -12.35 -3.34 12.00
C THR A 4 -12.14 -1.91 11.49
N ASN A 5 -10.98 -1.62 10.91
CA ASN A 5 -10.63 -0.29 10.39
C ASN A 5 -10.84 -0.25 8.86
N ALA A 6 -11.71 0.65 8.41
CA ALA A 6 -12.00 0.88 6.99
C ALA A 6 -10.73 1.16 6.15
N ARG A 7 -9.73 1.83 6.73
CA ARG A 7 -8.43 2.09 6.08
C ARG A 7 -7.65 0.81 5.79
N HIS A 8 -7.63 -0.12 6.74
CA HIS A 8 -6.95 -1.41 6.56
C HIS A 8 -7.70 -2.30 5.58
N PHE A 9 -9.04 -2.22 5.57
CA PHE A 9 -9.86 -2.91 4.59
C PHE A 9 -9.58 -2.42 3.16
N GLU A 10 -9.50 -1.10 2.95
CA GLU A 10 -9.15 -0.53 1.64
C GLU A 10 -7.73 -0.91 1.20
N ALA A 11 -6.75 -0.85 2.11
CA ALA A 11 -5.38 -1.28 1.82
C ALA A 11 -5.30 -2.77 1.45
N LEU A 12 -6.07 -3.63 2.12
CA LEU A 12 -6.17 -5.06 1.79
C LEU A 12 -6.81 -5.29 0.42
N GLN A 13 -7.84 -4.52 0.04
CA GLN A 13 -8.44 -4.62 -1.29
C GLN A 13 -7.44 -4.22 -2.38
N LYS A 14 -6.68 -3.14 -2.18
CA LYS A 14 -5.64 -2.70 -3.12
C LYS A 14 -4.50 -3.71 -3.22
N LEU A 15 -4.06 -4.26 -2.08
CA LEU A 15 -3.06 -5.32 -2.03
C LEU A 15 -3.50 -6.55 -2.82
N PHE A 16 -4.76 -6.98 -2.62
CA PHE A 16 -5.30 -8.13 -3.31
C PHE A 16 -5.34 -7.93 -4.83
N ALA A 17 -5.77 -6.75 -5.28
CA ALA A 17 -5.78 -6.42 -6.72
C ALA A 17 -4.37 -6.45 -7.32
N SER A 18 -3.38 -5.81 -6.69
CA SER A 18 -2.00 -5.85 -7.19
C SER A 18 -1.41 -7.26 -7.19
N LEU A 19 -1.77 -8.12 -6.23
CA LEU A 19 -1.34 -9.52 -6.23
C LEU A 19 -1.96 -10.32 -7.38
N GLU A 20 -3.21 -10.05 -7.72
CA GLU A 20 -3.88 -10.65 -8.87
C GLU A 20 -3.21 -10.24 -10.18
N ASP A 21 -2.82 -8.97 -10.31
CA ASP A 21 -2.06 -8.46 -11.46
C ASP A 21 -0.68 -9.13 -11.57
N VAL A 22 0.05 -9.24 -10.46
CA VAL A 22 1.34 -9.97 -10.39
C VAL A 22 1.16 -11.43 -10.81
N TRP A 23 0.12 -12.08 -10.31
CA TRP A 23 -0.18 -13.47 -10.64
C TRP A 23 -0.46 -13.65 -12.13
N ASN A 24 -1.29 -12.78 -12.71
CA ASN A 24 -1.60 -12.78 -14.15
C ASN A 24 -0.36 -12.49 -15.00
N ALA A 25 0.47 -11.53 -14.59
CA ALA A 25 1.72 -11.18 -15.25
C ALA A 25 2.74 -12.36 -15.22
N LEU A 26 2.80 -13.11 -14.12
CA LEU A 26 3.59 -14.34 -14.03
C LEU A 26 3.09 -15.42 -15.00
N GLN A 27 1.78 -15.61 -15.11
CA GLN A 27 1.19 -16.55 -16.07
C GLN A 27 1.50 -16.16 -17.53
N GLN A 28 1.61 -14.86 -17.81
CA GLN A 28 1.95 -14.33 -19.13
C GLN A 28 3.46 -14.32 -19.43
N ASN A 29 4.32 -14.86 -18.55
CA ASN A 29 5.79 -14.82 -18.68
C ASN A 29 6.34 -13.40 -18.88
N ILE A 30 5.73 -12.41 -18.21
CA ILE A 30 6.27 -11.04 -18.21
C ILE A 30 7.63 -11.01 -17.51
N SER A 31 8.55 -10.15 -18.00
CA SER A 31 9.88 -10.00 -17.42
C SER A 31 9.83 -9.65 -15.93
N GLY A 32 10.69 -10.29 -15.14
CA GLY A 32 10.81 -10.06 -13.70
C GLY A 32 11.06 -8.60 -13.31
N ASP A 33 11.67 -7.81 -14.20
CA ASP A 33 11.91 -6.38 -13.98
C ASP A 33 10.61 -5.56 -13.92
N LEU A 34 9.59 -5.97 -14.68
CA LEU A 34 8.27 -5.33 -14.68
C LEU A 34 7.48 -5.73 -13.42
N LEU A 35 7.54 -7.02 -13.07
CA LEU A 35 6.94 -7.57 -11.85
C LEU A 35 7.51 -6.96 -10.57
N ALA A 36 8.77 -6.56 -10.57
CA ALA A 36 9.42 -5.96 -9.41
C ALA A 36 8.73 -4.67 -8.95
N LEU A 37 8.11 -3.90 -9.87
CA LEU A 37 7.35 -2.71 -9.52
C LEU A 37 6.07 -3.08 -8.78
N ASP A 38 5.32 -4.03 -9.30
CA ASP A 38 4.05 -4.47 -8.72
C ASP A 38 4.25 -5.15 -7.36
N ILE A 39 5.35 -5.90 -7.18
CA ILE A 39 5.72 -6.47 -5.88
C ILE A 39 6.05 -5.37 -4.86
N ARG A 40 6.77 -4.31 -5.25
CA ARG A 40 7.01 -3.15 -4.37
C ARG A 40 5.70 -2.47 -3.97
N GLN A 41 4.75 -2.38 -4.88
CA GLN A 41 3.43 -1.81 -4.62
C GLN A 41 2.63 -2.67 -3.61
N CYS A 42 2.68 -4.00 -3.75
CA CYS A 42 2.11 -4.92 -2.77
C CYS A 42 2.73 -4.72 -1.37
N LEU A 43 4.06 -4.63 -1.30
CA LEU A 43 4.75 -4.39 -0.03
C LEU A 43 4.37 -3.04 0.60
N HIS A 44 4.15 -2.00 -0.20
CA HIS A 44 3.68 -0.71 0.30
C HIS A 44 2.28 -0.80 0.93
N TYR A 45 1.31 -1.44 0.25
CA TYR A 45 -0.03 -1.63 0.83
C TYR A 45 0.00 -2.51 2.09
N LEU A 46 0.91 -3.48 2.14
CA LEU A 46 1.13 -4.29 3.33
C LEU A 46 1.69 -3.43 4.49
N GLY A 47 2.63 -2.54 4.21
CA GLY A 47 3.20 -1.60 5.16
C GLY A 47 2.15 -0.68 5.81
N LEU A 48 1.18 -0.21 5.03
CA LEU A 48 0.06 0.59 5.53
C LEU A 48 -0.83 -0.16 6.54
N ILE A 49 -0.89 -1.50 6.45
CA ILE A 49 -1.67 -2.35 7.37
C ILE A 49 -0.87 -2.70 8.62
N THR A 50 0.42 -3.01 8.45
CA THR A 50 1.32 -3.37 9.57
C THR A 50 1.76 -2.16 10.39
N GLY A 51 1.49 -0.94 9.89
CA GLY A 51 1.88 0.30 10.55
C GLY A 51 3.35 0.67 10.31
N GLU A 52 3.94 0.20 9.21
CA GLU A 52 5.17 0.79 8.70
C GLU A 52 4.87 2.25 8.37
N VAL A 53 5.48 3.14 9.16
CA VAL A 53 5.33 4.58 9.01
C VAL A 53 6.02 4.98 7.71
N THR A 54 5.24 5.36 6.71
CA THR A 54 5.79 5.95 5.50
C THR A 54 6.15 7.41 5.76
N ASN A 55 7.08 7.98 4.98
CA ASN A 55 7.43 9.40 5.11
C ASN A 55 6.20 10.31 4.87
N GLU A 56 5.24 9.88 4.06
CA GLU A 56 3.99 10.61 3.82
C GLU A 56 3.11 10.65 5.07
N ASP A 57 2.98 9.53 5.81
CA ASP A 57 2.25 9.52 7.09
C ASP A 57 2.91 10.44 8.14
N GLN A 58 4.24 10.56 8.12
CA GLN A 58 4.96 11.52 8.97
C GLN A 58 4.65 12.97 8.57
N LEU A 59 4.68 13.27 7.27
CA LEU A 59 4.37 14.61 6.77
C LEU A 59 2.91 14.98 7.08
N ASP A 60 1.96 14.08 6.84
CA ASP A 60 0.54 14.29 7.18
C ASP A 60 0.33 14.47 8.69
N PHE A 61 1.04 13.73 9.53
CA PHE A 61 1.01 13.95 10.98
C PHE A 61 1.58 15.32 11.37
N ILE A 62 2.71 15.72 10.78
CA ILE A 62 3.31 17.04 11.01
C ILE A 62 2.32 18.14 10.60
N PHE A 63 1.75 18.07 9.40
CA PHE A 63 0.80 19.07 8.92
C PHE A 63 -0.56 19.02 9.62
N SER A 64 -0.99 17.86 10.14
CA SER A 64 -2.20 17.76 10.98
C SER A 64 -2.09 18.52 12.31
N LYS A 65 -0.87 18.79 12.77
CA LYS A 65 -0.58 19.61 13.96
C LYS A 65 -0.39 21.10 13.63
N PHE A 66 -0.21 21.45 12.36
CA PHE A 66 -0.23 22.83 11.91
C PHE A 66 -1.67 23.19 11.51
N CYS A 67 -2.40 23.83 12.42
CA CYS A 67 -3.63 24.53 12.05
C CYS A 67 -3.28 25.51 10.91
N ILE A 68 -3.77 25.23 9.70
CA ILE A 68 -3.79 26.21 8.62
C ILE A 68 -4.71 27.34 9.09
N GLY A 69 -4.12 28.43 9.60
CA GLY A 69 -4.79 29.70 9.82
C GLY A 69 -4.99 30.11 11.28
N LYS A 70 -3.96 30.76 11.84
CA LYS A 70 -3.96 32.23 11.89
C LYS A 70 -2.72 32.74 11.18
#